data_AF-A0A9E5JW14-F1
#
_entry.id   AF-A0A9E5JW14-F1
#
_cell.length_a   1.000
_cell.length_b   1.000
_cell.length_c   1.000
_cell.angle_alpha   90.00
_cell.angle_beta   90.00
_cell.angle_gamma   90.00
#
_symmetry.space_group_name_H-M   'P 1'
#
loop_
_entity.id
_entity.type
_entity.pdbx_description
1 polymer ?
#
loop_
_entity_poly.entity_id
_entity_poly.type
_entity_poly.pdbx_seq_one_letter_code
_entity_poly.pdbx_strand_id
1 'polypeptide(L)'
;MQNWILTNTVNTGTANTAVMAFGAGTSNSLTLAGKVSGAGQLKVTSSDVGELRVANMDNDYTGGTEVGTGAIVISNAAALGTGPVNFGTGTNSILKVTDTTTLANTMTISGISGTSSSTTPYTAYINVSANKTFTNSGGLSDRLSVGTTTNDQKYGGNLVKQGSGTAELSGVNGYSGSTTINDGTLALSGATLSTPLVSLTGSSNAVLKLKATDVLSTSVNFTGDNSSANTGTVDFNAAGSYTFNRYGDSAANPGLNIAFTNSSSEAVTATFTNGTNYITDPTGSGGGKAIYNRSTNLTLVFSGAMEIGSSANNDISLNGVGAFILNGPVTNNGTGTRGLTKAGAGTATLNAANSYNGATTVSGGTLQVGASGSLPAASAITVSNGATLRFLKSSGSISLGALTASGNLEQNLITITNSGAVNLTGATIKVNGTPTLSSYTLVSGSSLSGTPTLSPAIPGYELSVDATSVKLVKSAVVGSTFDTTYPPGSENTIGPNGLKNLMNYALGGTGSSSVTALPVLSSDVNGLTLTANIRNDDTGGLSVVGQYAYSLDGTWYDVTLSSVVGATSTVPNTTVKSFTQAVDPNQPRKFLRLKVTK
;
A
#
# COMPACT_ATOMS: atom_id res chain seq x y z
N MET A 1 14.05 2.83 49.73
CA MET A 1 13.34 4.09 49.46
C MET A 1 13.04 4.73 50.79
N GLN A 2 13.54 5.93 51.05
CA GLN A 2 13.01 6.74 52.14
C GLN A 2 11.94 7.67 51.57
N ASN A 3 10.77 7.70 52.23
CA ASN A 3 9.69 8.61 51.91
C ASN A 3 9.48 9.55 53.09
N TRP A 4 9.82 10.82 52.90
CA TRP A 4 9.67 11.84 53.93
C TRP A 4 8.37 12.60 53.66
N ILE A 5 7.65 12.99 54.71
CA ILE A 5 6.40 13.75 54.59
C ILE A 5 6.54 15.02 55.42
N LEU A 6 6.40 16.18 54.77
CA LEU A 6 6.32 17.47 55.43
C LEU A 6 4.87 17.95 55.47
N THR A 7 4.28 17.97 56.66
CA THR A 7 2.87 18.32 56.87
C THR A 7 2.64 19.79 57.23
N ASN A 8 3.67 20.50 57.68
CA ASN A 8 3.57 21.90 58.08
C ASN A 8 3.41 22.82 56.86
N THR A 9 2.83 24.01 57.10
CA THR A 9 2.83 25.09 56.10
C THR A 9 4.26 25.58 55.87
N VAL A 10 4.58 25.85 54.61
CA VAL A 10 5.90 26.26 54.14
C VAL A 10 5.80 27.60 53.42
N ASN A 11 6.76 28.49 53.65
CA ASN A 11 6.85 29.79 52.96
C ASN A 11 8.12 29.83 52.11
N THR A 12 8.00 30.11 50.81
CA THR A 12 9.12 30.18 49.84
C THR A 12 9.93 31.47 49.95
N GLY A 13 9.52 32.41 50.80
CA GLY A 13 10.16 33.71 51.02
C GLY A 13 9.31 34.88 50.53
N THR A 14 9.75 36.10 50.84
CA THR A 14 9.05 37.35 50.50
C THR A 14 9.45 37.94 49.15
N ALA A 15 10.52 37.43 48.53
CA ALA A 15 11.02 37.88 47.23
C ALA A 15 11.04 36.73 46.21
N ASN A 16 10.84 37.05 44.94
CA ASN A 16 10.87 36.08 43.84
C ASN A 16 12.24 35.46 43.58
N THR A 17 13.30 36.02 44.14
CA THR A 17 14.67 35.48 44.09
C THR A 17 14.94 34.40 45.13
N ALA A 18 14.07 34.25 46.13
CA ALA A 18 14.20 33.18 47.12
C ALA A 18 13.91 31.82 46.46
N VAL A 19 14.75 30.82 46.71
CA VAL A 19 14.63 29.47 46.12
C VAL A 19 14.55 28.43 47.21
N MET A 20 13.49 27.63 47.16
CA MET A 20 13.35 26.42 47.97
C MET A 20 13.71 25.20 47.14
N ALA A 21 14.91 24.66 47.37
CA ALA A 21 15.46 23.57 46.58
C ALA A 21 15.26 22.20 47.22
N PHE A 22 14.88 21.21 46.41
CA PHE A 22 14.73 19.81 46.80
C PHE A 22 15.71 18.94 46.02
N GLY A 23 16.59 18.24 46.74
CA GLY A 23 17.52 17.28 46.18
C GLY A 23 17.34 15.91 46.83
N ALA A 24 16.59 15.01 46.20
CA ALA A 24 16.44 13.63 46.65
C ALA A 24 17.35 12.70 45.83
N GLY A 25 18.00 11.75 46.51
CA GLY A 25 18.75 10.68 45.86
C GLY A 25 17.85 9.71 45.08
N THR A 26 18.47 8.86 44.26
CA THR A 26 17.77 7.86 43.45
C THR A 26 16.80 7.01 44.28
N SER A 27 15.54 6.85 43.82
CA SER A 27 14.47 6.10 44.50
C SER A 27 14.00 6.66 45.86
N ASN A 28 14.30 7.91 46.19
CA ASN A 28 13.73 8.59 47.35
C ASN A 28 12.65 9.59 46.93
N SER A 29 11.70 9.82 47.83
CA SER A 29 10.66 10.82 47.64
C SER A 29 10.48 11.72 48.86
N LEU A 30 10.19 12.99 48.61
CA LEU A 30 9.64 13.90 49.62
C LEU A 30 8.21 14.25 49.24
N THR A 31 7.29 14.14 50.19
CA THR A 31 5.91 14.58 50.04
C THR A 31 5.69 15.89 50.79
N LEU A 32 5.36 16.95 50.07
CA LEU A 32 4.86 18.20 50.63
C LEU A 32 3.34 18.10 50.76
N ALA A 33 2.88 17.81 51.98
CA ALA A 33 1.45 17.69 52.31
C ALA A 33 0.87 19.00 52.86
N GLY A 34 1.69 19.82 53.53
CA GLY A 34 1.30 21.16 53.96
C GLY A 34 1.27 22.17 52.82
N LYS A 35 0.56 23.29 53.03
CA LYS A 35 0.44 24.38 52.05
C LYS A 35 1.80 25.06 51.83
N VAL A 36 2.15 25.33 50.59
CA VAL A 36 3.31 26.13 50.18
C VAL A 36 2.82 27.51 49.74
N SER A 37 3.40 28.56 50.31
CA SER A 37 3.02 29.96 50.10
C SER A 37 4.24 30.85 49.90
N GLY A 38 4.04 32.12 49.52
CA GLY A 38 5.13 33.11 49.41
C GLY A 38 5.50 33.50 47.98
N ALA A 39 6.38 34.48 47.84
CA ALA A 39 6.75 35.02 46.53
C ALA A 39 7.91 34.28 45.85
N GLY A 40 8.63 33.41 46.58
CA GLY A 40 9.79 32.67 46.10
C GLY A 40 9.45 31.45 45.22
N GLN A 41 10.50 30.86 44.64
CA GLN A 41 10.44 29.73 43.71
C GLN A 41 10.56 28.38 44.43
N LEU A 42 9.81 27.39 43.95
CA LEU A 42 10.00 25.97 44.26
C LEU A 42 10.93 25.33 43.23
N LYS A 43 12.03 24.67 43.62
CA LYS A 43 13.00 24.09 42.69
C LYS A 43 13.34 22.65 43.04
N VAL A 44 13.43 21.77 42.04
CA VAL A 44 14.06 20.45 42.17
C VAL A 44 15.49 20.52 41.62
N THR A 45 16.49 20.18 42.43
CA THR A 45 17.93 20.33 42.12
C THR A 45 18.75 19.07 42.38
N SER A 46 18.17 17.88 42.38
CA SER A 46 18.95 16.67 42.67
C SER A 46 20.04 16.44 41.63
N SER A 47 21.16 15.84 42.03
CA SER A 47 22.08 15.20 41.08
C SER A 47 21.50 13.92 40.49
N ASP A 48 20.44 13.40 41.12
CA ASP A 48 19.82 12.08 40.92
C ASP A 48 18.33 12.20 40.54
N VAL A 49 17.69 11.07 40.23
CA VAL A 49 16.28 10.98 39.78
C VAL A 49 15.25 10.87 40.92
N GLY A 50 15.40 11.62 42.01
CA GLY A 50 14.43 11.64 43.11
C GLY A 50 13.08 12.28 42.75
N GLU A 51 12.02 11.99 43.51
CA GLU A 51 10.67 12.55 43.30
C GLU A 51 10.25 13.54 44.41
N LEU A 52 9.83 14.75 44.04
CA LEU A 52 9.10 15.67 44.92
C LEU A 52 7.59 15.50 44.66
N ARG A 53 6.85 14.94 45.61
CA ARG A 53 5.39 14.81 45.54
C ARG A 53 4.76 16.04 46.19
N VAL A 54 3.96 16.78 45.45
CA VAL A 54 3.21 17.92 45.98
C VAL A 54 1.76 17.48 46.11
N ALA A 55 1.38 17.12 47.33
CA ALA A 55 0.09 16.49 47.63
C ALA A 55 -0.98 17.49 48.07
N ASN A 56 -0.58 18.71 48.46
CA ASN A 56 -1.51 19.77 48.85
C ASN A 56 -2.30 20.30 47.63
N MET A 57 -3.52 20.81 47.88
CA MET A 57 -4.44 21.31 46.84
C MET A 57 -4.57 22.85 46.80
N ASP A 58 -3.86 23.60 47.65
CA ASP A 58 -4.09 25.04 47.86
C ASP A 58 -2.79 25.86 47.89
N ASN A 59 -1.74 25.44 47.18
CA ASN A 59 -0.51 26.23 47.15
C ASN A 59 -0.72 27.55 46.40
N ASP A 60 -0.25 28.65 46.97
CA ASP A 60 -0.46 30.02 46.47
C ASP A 60 0.85 30.78 46.26
N TYR A 61 1.99 30.07 46.22
CA TYR A 61 3.25 30.70 45.93
C TYR A 61 3.32 31.20 44.48
N THR A 62 3.92 32.37 44.28
CA THR A 62 3.88 33.10 43.01
C THR A 62 5.20 33.08 42.23
N GLY A 63 6.31 32.67 42.85
CA GLY A 63 7.64 32.67 42.23
C GLY A 63 7.87 31.57 41.19
N GLY A 64 6.92 30.64 41.05
CA GLY A 64 6.94 29.57 40.07
C GLY A 64 7.68 28.31 40.54
N THR A 65 7.74 27.33 39.64
CA THR A 65 8.35 26.02 39.88
C THR A 65 9.44 25.76 38.85
N GLU A 66 10.64 25.39 39.27
CA GLU A 66 11.71 24.91 38.38
C GLU A 66 11.90 23.40 38.56
N VAL A 67 11.61 22.65 37.50
CA VAL A 67 11.87 21.22 37.37
C VAL A 67 13.30 21.06 36.84
N GLY A 68 14.28 20.91 37.74
CA GLY A 68 15.65 20.54 37.36
C GLY A 68 15.77 19.06 37.05
N THR A 69 16.86 18.40 37.46
CA THR A 69 16.98 16.93 37.35
C THR A 69 16.02 16.27 38.34
N GLY A 70 15.25 15.26 37.91
CA GLY A 70 14.31 14.53 38.77
C GLY A 70 12.85 14.78 38.44
N ALA A 71 11.94 14.35 39.30
CA ALA A 71 10.50 14.45 39.05
C ALA A 71 9.76 15.29 40.07
N ILE A 72 8.84 16.14 39.60
CA ILE A 72 7.76 16.69 40.43
C ILE A 72 6.48 15.89 40.13
N VAL A 73 5.85 15.36 41.18
CA VAL A 73 4.63 14.56 41.09
C VAL A 73 3.45 15.38 41.59
N ILE A 74 2.43 15.55 40.74
CA ILE A 74 1.22 16.29 41.05
C ILE A 74 -0.04 15.45 40.82
N SER A 75 -1.07 15.71 41.61
CA SER A 75 -2.43 15.17 41.44
C SER A 75 -3.48 16.24 41.18
N ASN A 76 -3.11 17.52 41.22
CA ASN A 76 -4.02 18.65 41.03
C ASN A 76 -3.26 19.87 40.49
N ALA A 77 -3.97 20.85 39.95
CA ALA A 77 -3.39 22.03 39.30
C ALA A 77 -2.71 22.99 40.29
N ALA A 78 -3.36 23.23 41.42
CA ALA A 78 -2.90 24.16 42.45
C ALA A 78 -1.61 23.69 43.15
N ALA A 79 -1.20 22.43 42.97
CA ALA A 79 0.07 21.91 43.47
C ALA A 79 1.29 22.76 43.04
N LEU A 80 1.25 23.37 41.85
CA LEU A 80 2.37 24.15 41.30
C LEU A 80 2.28 25.67 41.54
N GLY A 81 1.40 26.11 42.45
CA GLY A 81 1.19 27.54 42.71
C GLY A 81 0.69 28.27 41.47
N THR A 82 0.88 29.59 41.41
CA THR A 82 0.38 30.43 40.29
C THR A 82 1.47 30.93 39.35
N GLY A 83 2.75 30.72 39.68
CA GLY A 83 3.89 31.16 38.87
C GLY A 83 4.21 30.20 37.71
N PRO A 84 5.17 30.53 36.83
CA PRO A 84 5.54 29.69 35.68
C PRO A 84 6.14 28.35 36.12
N VAL A 85 6.00 27.33 35.27
CA VAL A 85 6.70 26.04 35.43
C VAL A 85 7.83 25.93 34.41
N ASN A 86 9.06 25.85 34.88
CA ASN A 86 10.25 25.88 34.04
C ASN A 86 10.94 24.51 34.07
N PHE A 87 11.10 23.88 32.92
CA PHE A 87 11.96 22.72 32.74
C PHE A 87 13.39 23.25 32.51
N GLY A 88 14.26 23.07 33.52
CA GLY A 88 15.59 23.70 33.64
C GLY A 88 16.75 22.84 33.14
N THR A 89 17.96 23.10 33.67
CA THR A 89 19.22 22.61 33.08
C THR A 89 19.65 21.17 33.37
N GLY A 90 18.73 20.35 33.88
CA GLY A 90 19.00 18.97 34.28
C GLY A 90 18.72 17.97 33.15
N THR A 91 19.28 16.77 33.27
CA THR A 91 18.78 15.61 32.52
C THR A 91 17.51 15.11 33.22
N ASN A 92 16.53 14.58 32.47
CA ASN A 92 15.30 13.99 33.01
C ASN A 92 14.45 14.94 33.90
N SER A 93 14.18 16.15 33.44
CA SER A 93 13.22 17.08 34.08
C SER A 93 11.78 16.61 33.88
N ILE A 94 11.22 15.90 34.86
CA ILE A 94 9.93 15.21 34.74
C ILE A 94 8.84 15.93 35.52
N LEU A 95 7.77 16.31 34.84
CA LEU A 95 6.47 16.56 35.45
C LEU A 95 5.63 15.28 35.36
N LYS A 96 5.35 14.67 36.51
CA LYS A 96 4.55 13.44 36.62
C LYS A 96 3.16 13.77 37.13
N VAL A 97 2.16 13.38 36.37
CA VAL A 97 0.75 13.66 36.63
C VAL A 97 0.04 12.35 36.97
N THR A 98 -0.49 12.27 38.19
CA THR A 98 -1.13 11.06 38.73
C THR A 98 -2.64 11.11 38.76
N ASP A 99 -3.24 12.28 38.50
CA ASP A 99 -4.69 12.42 38.33
C ASP A 99 -5.04 13.43 37.24
N THR A 100 -6.27 13.38 36.75
CA THR A 100 -6.73 14.28 35.69
C THR A 100 -6.75 15.72 36.19
N THR A 101 -6.07 16.62 35.48
CA THR A 101 -5.92 18.01 35.90
C THR A 101 -5.62 18.94 34.72
N THR A 102 -5.93 20.23 34.89
CA THR A 102 -5.60 21.29 33.92
C THR A 102 -4.67 22.30 34.57
N LEU A 103 -3.48 22.48 34.00
CA LEU A 103 -2.52 23.48 34.45
C LEU A 103 -2.64 24.74 33.61
N ALA A 104 -2.88 25.88 34.26
CA ALA A 104 -2.94 27.20 33.63
C ALA A 104 -1.60 27.92 33.64
N ASN A 105 -0.64 27.43 34.43
CA ASN A 105 0.70 27.97 34.51
C ASN A 105 1.38 27.89 33.14
N THR A 106 2.00 28.98 32.72
CA THR A 106 2.86 28.97 31.53
C THR A 106 4.01 28.00 31.76
N MET A 107 4.23 27.10 30.81
CA MET A 107 5.37 26.19 30.86
C MET A 107 6.49 26.68 29.96
N THR A 108 7.74 26.62 30.42
CA THR A 108 8.90 26.96 29.60
C THR A 108 9.97 25.89 29.63
N ILE A 109 10.69 25.74 28.51
CA ILE A 109 11.87 24.88 28.39
C ILE A 109 13.08 25.80 28.26
N SER A 110 13.99 25.80 29.23
CA SER A 110 15.07 26.78 29.28
C SER A 110 16.43 26.14 29.05
N GLY A 111 17.23 26.78 28.20
CA GLY A 111 18.67 26.82 28.39
C GLY A 111 19.11 27.95 29.30
N ILE A 112 20.25 27.81 29.96
CA ILE A 112 20.87 28.92 30.69
C ILE A 112 21.37 29.95 29.67
N SER A 113 21.12 31.22 29.94
CA SER A 113 21.84 32.32 29.31
C SER A 113 23.32 32.23 29.73
N GLY A 114 24.21 31.95 28.78
CA GLY A 114 25.65 32.02 28.99
C GLY A 114 26.38 30.70 28.70
N THR A 115 27.21 30.75 27.66
CA THR A 115 28.48 30.01 27.43
C THR A 115 28.57 28.51 27.72
N SER A 116 27.47 27.81 28.02
CA SER A 116 27.50 26.37 28.24
C SER A 116 27.70 25.67 26.90
N SER A 117 28.83 24.99 26.75
CA SER A 117 29.17 24.11 25.63
C SER A 117 28.38 22.79 25.64
N SER A 118 27.26 22.71 26.36
CA SER A 118 26.42 21.51 26.42
C SER A 118 25.88 21.20 25.04
N THR A 119 26.26 20.03 24.52
CA THR A 119 25.80 19.51 23.22
C THR A 119 24.42 18.87 23.29
N THR A 120 23.81 18.79 24.48
CA THR A 120 22.53 18.11 24.70
C THR A 120 21.37 19.11 24.87
N PRO A 121 20.30 18.99 24.06
CA PRO A 121 19.13 19.85 24.17
C PRO A 121 18.34 19.59 25.47
N TYR A 122 17.82 20.67 26.06
CA TYR A 122 16.95 20.57 27.25
C TYR A 122 15.64 19.88 26.89
N THR A 123 15.14 19.06 27.80
CA THR A 123 13.98 18.21 27.51
C THR A 123 12.97 18.27 28.64
N ALA A 124 11.75 18.73 28.34
CA ALA A 124 10.61 18.64 29.23
C ALA A 124 9.97 17.25 29.11
N TYR A 125 9.98 16.48 30.18
CA TYR A 125 9.31 15.18 30.24
C TYR A 125 7.95 15.33 30.91
N ILE A 126 6.88 15.08 30.17
CA ILE A 126 5.51 15.03 30.71
C ILE A 126 5.13 13.55 30.83
N ASN A 127 5.04 13.05 32.06
CA ASN A 127 4.62 11.69 32.36
C ASN A 127 3.19 11.68 32.87
N VAL A 128 2.25 11.12 32.09
CA VAL A 128 0.83 11.05 32.49
C VAL A 128 0.46 9.60 32.79
N SER A 129 -0.09 9.38 33.98
CA SER A 129 -0.52 8.06 34.43
C SER A 129 -1.68 7.50 33.60
N ALA A 130 -1.80 6.17 33.58
CA ALA A 130 -2.84 5.47 32.83
C ALA A 130 -4.24 6.03 33.11
N ASN A 131 -5.05 6.18 32.06
CA ASN A 131 -6.43 6.68 32.13
C ASN A 131 -6.59 8.10 32.70
N LYS A 132 -5.49 8.88 32.79
CA LYS A 132 -5.52 10.28 33.23
C LYS A 132 -5.27 11.23 32.06
N THR A 133 -5.77 12.45 32.21
CA THR A 133 -5.54 13.54 31.26
C THR A 133 -4.87 14.71 31.96
N PHE A 134 -3.73 15.14 31.43
CA PHE A 134 -3.08 16.39 31.80
C PHE A 134 -3.33 17.41 30.69
N THR A 135 -4.06 18.48 30.97
CA THR A 135 -4.25 19.58 30.01
C THR A 135 -3.33 20.74 30.35
N ASN A 136 -2.44 21.12 29.44
CA ASN A 136 -1.68 22.36 29.53
C ASN A 136 -2.45 23.49 28.81
N SER A 137 -2.94 24.45 29.58
CA SER A 137 -3.64 25.65 29.10
C SER A 137 -2.79 26.91 29.11
N GLY A 138 -1.66 26.91 29.83
CA GLY A 138 -0.72 28.03 29.84
C GLY A 138 0.23 28.08 28.64
N GLY A 139 0.17 27.10 27.74
CA GLY A 139 1.11 26.95 26.62
C GLY A 139 2.48 26.42 27.05
N LEU A 140 3.30 26.03 26.07
CA LEU A 140 4.66 25.52 26.27
C LEU A 140 5.60 26.19 25.28
N SER A 141 6.58 26.94 25.76
CA SER A 141 7.52 27.66 24.86
C SER A 141 8.96 27.50 25.31
N ASP A 142 9.90 27.84 24.43
CA ASP A 142 11.26 28.07 24.91
C ASP A 142 11.25 29.25 25.90
N ARG A 143 12.01 29.16 26.99
CA ARG A 143 12.14 30.27 27.93
C ARG A 143 12.94 31.38 27.24
N LEU A 144 12.26 32.48 26.91
CA LEU A 144 12.87 33.63 26.25
C LEU A 144 14.00 34.24 27.10
N SER A 145 15.27 34.10 26.70
CA SER A 145 16.25 35.19 26.80
C SER A 145 17.65 34.95 26.19
N VAL A 146 17.97 35.86 25.25
CA VAL A 146 19.26 36.48 24.85
C VAL A 146 20.33 35.60 24.17
N GLY A 147 20.25 35.52 22.84
CA GLY A 147 21.37 35.12 21.98
C GLY A 147 20.99 35.18 20.49
N THR A 148 21.57 36.12 19.73
CA THR A 148 21.31 36.33 18.29
C THR A 148 22.19 35.44 17.40
N THR A 149 22.79 34.37 17.95
CA THR A 149 23.71 33.53 17.18
C THR A 149 23.01 32.30 16.61
N THR A 150 23.40 31.92 15.40
CA THR A 150 22.87 30.76 14.66
C THR A 150 23.09 29.41 15.36
N ASN A 151 23.88 29.36 16.43
CA ASN A 151 24.12 28.17 17.25
C ASN A 151 23.12 28.01 18.40
N ASP A 152 22.53 29.09 18.92
CA ASP A 152 21.47 29.03 19.95
C ASP A 152 20.14 28.49 19.37
N GLN A 153 19.94 28.67 18.06
CA GLN A 153 18.81 28.12 17.30
C GLN A 153 18.94 26.62 17.01
N LYS A 154 20.08 25.99 17.35
CA LYS A 154 20.36 24.59 16.99
C LYS A 154 19.86 23.58 18.05
N TYR A 155 19.61 24.01 19.29
CA TYR A 155 19.28 23.11 20.40
C TYR A 155 18.06 23.59 21.20
N GLY A 156 16.94 23.77 20.49
CA GLY A 156 15.66 24.11 21.09
C GLY A 156 15.19 23.17 22.19
N GLY A 157 14.24 23.63 23.00
CA GLY A 157 13.63 22.79 24.02
C GLY A 157 12.86 21.62 23.40
N ASN A 158 13.19 20.40 23.82
CA ASN A 158 12.46 19.20 23.41
C ASN A 158 11.29 18.93 24.35
N LEU A 159 10.21 18.41 23.80
CA LEU A 159 9.12 17.81 24.58
C LEU A 159 9.18 16.30 24.47
N VAL A 160 9.12 15.59 25.59
CA VAL A 160 8.90 14.14 25.65
C VAL A 160 7.61 13.85 26.39
N LYS A 161 6.63 13.27 25.68
CA LYS A 161 5.43 12.67 26.28
C LYS A 161 5.69 11.20 26.59
N GLN A 162 5.46 10.83 27.85
CA GLN A 162 5.58 9.46 28.34
C GLN A 162 4.42 9.09 29.29
N GLY A 163 4.35 7.82 29.68
CA GLY A 163 3.23 7.25 30.42
C GLY A 163 1.99 7.07 29.54
N SER A 164 1.16 6.08 29.87
CA SER A 164 0.05 5.66 28.99
C SER A 164 -1.16 6.59 28.97
N GLY A 165 -1.18 7.65 29.79
CA GLY A 165 -2.24 8.66 29.80
C GLY A 165 -2.16 9.66 28.64
N THR A 166 -3.04 10.67 28.68
CA THR A 166 -3.14 11.74 27.68
C THR A 166 -2.52 13.04 28.20
N ALA A 167 -1.63 13.67 27.44
CA ALA A 167 -1.29 15.07 27.60
C ALA A 167 -1.98 15.87 26.50
N GLU A 168 -2.80 16.84 26.85
CA GLU A 168 -3.46 17.74 25.92
C GLU A 168 -2.77 19.11 25.97
N LEU A 169 -2.25 19.56 24.84
CA LEU A 169 -1.72 20.91 24.70
C LEU A 169 -2.80 21.80 24.08
N SER A 170 -2.96 23.00 24.65
CA SER A 170 -3.82 24.05 24.08
C SER A 170 -3.00 25.34 23.91
N GLY A 171 -3.56 26.31 23.17
CA GLY A 171 -2.88 27.56 22.87
C GLY A 171 -1.63 27.38 22.01
N VAL A 172 -0.67 28.30 22.13
CA VAL A 172 0.58 28.27 21.36
C VAL A 172 1.64 27.45 22.09
N ASN A 173 2.17 26.42 21.42
CA ASN A 173 3.26 25.58 21.91
C ASN A 173 4.48 25.77 21.00
N GLY A 174 5.26 26.79 21.32
CA GLY A 174 6.36 27.34 20.52
C GLY A 174 7.73 27.02 21.10
N TYR A 175 8.13 25.75 21.08
CA TYR A 175 9.49 25.32 21.42
C TYR A 175 10.22 24.82 20.18
N SER A 176 11.50 25.13 20.05
CA SER A 176 12.26 24.92 18.81
C SER A 176 12.84 23.50 18.65
N GLY A 177 12.78 22.67 19.69
CA GLY A 177 13.27 21.28 19.69
C GLY A 177 12.23 20.26 19.20
N SER A 178 12.59 18.99 19.27
CA SER A 178 11.72 17.89 18.82
C SER A 178 10.60 17.58 19.80
N THR A 179 9.54 16.97 19.29
CA THR A 179 8.47 16.37 20.10
C THR A 179 8.58 14.86 20.01
N THR A 180 8.84 14.19 21.11
CA THR A 180 8.89 12.72 21.18
C THR A 180 7.70 12.21 21.98
N ILE A 181 6.99 11.22 21.45
CA ILE A 181 5.90 10.52 22.13
C ILE A 181 6.38 9.09 22.32
N ASN A 182 6.75 8.75 23.56
CA ASN A 182 7.24 7.42 23.94
C ASN A 182 6.10 6.45 24.29
N ASP A 183 5.00 6.97 24.84
CA ASP A 183 3.82 6.19 25.23
C ASP A 183 2.60 7.12 25.46
N GLY A 184 1.41 6.53 25.34
CA GLY A 184 0.14 7.25 25.50
C GLY A 184 -0.11 8.31 24.43
N THR A 185 -1.02 9.24 24.72
CA THR A 185 -1.48 10.24 23.75
C THR A 185 -0.93 11.63 24.03
N LEU A 186 -0.38 12.30 23.02
CA LEU A 186 -0.26 13.75 22.97
C LEU A 186 -1.39 14.28 22.08
N ALA A 187 -2.35 14.98 22.67
CA ALA A 187 -3.45 15.59 21.95
C ALA A 187 -3.23 17.10 21.78
N LEU A 188 -3.62 17.64 20.63
CA LEU A 188 -3.73 19.08 20.41
C LEU A 188 -5.22 19.48 20.45
N SER A 189 -5.49 20.68 20.95
CA SER A 189 -6.85 21.18 21.18
C SER A 189 -7.00 22.64 20.75
N GLY A 190 -7.11 22.85 19.45
CA GLY A 190 -7.02 24.20 18.85
C GLY A 190 -5.64 24.82 19.07
N ALA A 191 -4.60 23.98 19.15
CA ALA A 191 -3.27 24.39 19.56
C ALA A 191 -2.36 24.60 18.36
N THR A 192 -1.39 25.50 18.50
CA THR A 192 -0.24 25.57 17.59
C THR A 192 0.88 24.70 18.14
N LEU A 193 1.46 23.83 17.32
CA LEU A 193 2.65 23.05 17.68
C LEU A 193 3.78 23.37 16.70
N SER A 194 4.77 24.14 17.17
CA SER A 194 5.86 24.69 16.35
C SER A 194 7.16 23.91 16.50
N THR A 195 7.14 22.61 16.21
CA THR A 195 8.34 21.74 16.23
C THR A 195 8.82 21.42 14.81
N PRO A 196 10.12 21.22 14.57
CA PRO A 196 10.61 20.69 13.30
C PRO A 196 10.38 19.18 13.14
N LEU A 197 10.23 18.43 14.23
CA LEU A 197 10.18 16.97 14.20
C LEU A 197 9.25 16.41 15.28
N VAL A 198 8.33 15.53 14.87
CA VAL A 198 7.58 14.65 15.76
C VAL A 198 8.09 13.22 15.61
N SER A 199 8.51 12.60 16.72
CA SER A 199 8.91 11.21 16.82
C SER A 199 7.87 10.41 17.61
N LEU A 200 7.32 9.35 17.01
CA LEU A 200 6.40 8.42 17.67
C LEU A 200 7.08 7.07 17.87
N THR A 201 7.72 6.87 19.02
CA THR A 201 8.68 5.79 19.26
C THR A 201 8.44 5.10 20.60
N GLY A 202 9.15 4.01 20.90
CA GLY A 202 9.16 3.35 22.20
C GLY A 202 7.96 2.46 22.52
N SER A 203 6.78 2.73 21.94
CA SER A 203 5.54 1.99 22.20
C SER A 203 4.57 2.06 21.01
N SER A 204 3.80 1.00 20.81
CA SER A 204 2.65 1.02 19.87
C SER A 204 1.47 1.86 20.38
N ASN A 205 1.47 2.31 21.64
CA ASN A 205 0.46 3.21 22.18
C ASN A 205 0.84 4.69 22.06
N ALA A 206 2.00 5.01 21.47
CA ALA A 206 2.39 6.39 21.19
C ALA A 206 1.45 6.99 20.13
N VAL A 207 0.64 7.98 20.53
CA VAL A 207 -0.35 8.63 19.66
C VAL A 207 -0.15 10.14 19.64
N LEU A 208 0.00 10.73 18.45
CA LEU A 208 -0.26 12.15 18.24
C LEU A 208 -1.71 12.31 17.76
N LYS A 209 -2.54 13.01 18.51
CA LYS A 209 -3.96 13.23 18.17
C LYS A 209 -4.20 14.67 17.74
N LEU A 210 -4.73 14.84 16.53
CA LEU A 210 -4.89 16.11 15.83
C LEU A 210 -6.36 16.38 15.47
N LYS A 211 -6.79 17.63 15.62
CA LYS A 211 -8.03 18.22 15.12
C LYS A 211 -7.69 19.17 13.97
N ALA A 212 -8.64 19.48 13.10
CA ALA A 212 -8.41 20.33 11.93
C ALA A 212 -8.18 21.80 12.32
N THR A 213 -8.59 22.18 13.53
CA THR A 213 -8.30 23.47 14.14
C THR A 213 -6.87 23.57 14.70
N ASP A 214 -6.14 22.46 14.78
CA ASP A 214 -4.75 22.49 15.23
C ASP A 214 -3.83 22.99 14.13
N VAL A 215 -2.90 23.85 14.50
CA VAL A 215 -1.94 24.44 13.57
C VAL A 215 -0.58 23.80 13.82
N LEU A 216 -0.20 22.88 12.95
CA LEU A 216 1.17 22.38 12.90
C LEU A 216 2.01 23.31 12.05
N SER A 217 3.28 23.53 12.43
CA SER A 217 4.19 24.24 11.54
C SER A 217 4.28 23.50 10.20
N THR A 218 4.35 24.24 9.09
CA THR A 218 4.51 23.63 7.75
C THR A 218 5.85 22.89 7.60
N SER A 219 6.74 23.01 8.58
CA SER A 219 8.05 22.36 8.64
C SER A 219 8.04 21.06 9.48
N VAL A 220 6.91 20.64 10.05
CA VAL A 220 6.83 19.41 10.86
C VAL A 220 7.13 18.16 10.01
N ASN A 221 8.22 17.48 10.37
CA ASN A 221 8.57 16.14 9.88
C ASN A 221 8.09 15.07 10.86
N PHE A 222 7.85 13.85 10.37
CA PHE A 222 7.50 12.69 11.21
C PHE A 222 8.54 11.58 11.15
N THR A 223 8.86 10.99 12.30
CA THR A 223 9.62 9.74 12.42
C THR A 223 8.95 8.79 13.41
N GLY A 224 9.35 7.52 13.37
CA GLY A 224 8.77 6.43 14.16
C GLY A 224 9.82 5.61 14.90
N ASP A 225 9.47 4.40 15.31
CA ASP A 225 10.41 3.44 15.91
C ASP A 225 11.15 2.64 14.82
N ASN A 226 12.44 2.37 15.03
CA ASN A 226 13.26 1.57 14.11
C ASN A 226 12.89 0.08 14.19
N SER A 227 12.35 -0.35 15.34
CA SER A 227 11.80 -1.68 15.54
C SER A 227 10.52 -1.89 14.75
N SER A 228 10.36 -3.07 14.15
CA SER A 228 9.09 -3.51 13.56
C SER A 228 8.02 -3.88 14.60
N ALA A 229 8.39 -4.01 15.88
CA ALA A 229 7.47 -4.36 16.95
C ALA A 229 6.63 -3.17 17.44
N ASN A 230 7.09 -1.94 17.19
CA ASN A 230 6.44 -0.71 17.63
C ASN A 230 5.96 0.09 16.42
N THR A 231 4.71 0.56 16.46
CA THR A 231 4.16 1.44 15.44
C THR A 231 3.35 2.54 16.10
N GLY A 232 3.96 3.72 16.22
CA GLY A 232 3.26 4.92 16.69
C GLY A 232 2.17 5.35 15.72
N THR A 233 1.17 6.10 16.21
CA THR A 233 -0.02 6.48 15.45
C THR A 233 -0.22 8.00 15.40
N VAL A 234 -0.40 8.55 14.21
CA VAL A 234 -0.99 9.88 14.02
C VAL A 234 -2.50 9.69 13.82
N ASP A 235 -3.29 10.23 14.74
CA ASP A 235 -4.75 10.11 14.77
C ASP A 235 -5.42 11.45 14.42
N PHE A 236 -6.19 11.47 13.33
CA PHE A 236 -6.99 12.60 12.90
C PHE A 236 -8.40 12.51 13.49
N ASN A 237 -8.69 13.36 14.47
CA ASN A 237 -9.96 13.43 15.20
C ASN A 237 -10.86 14.58 14.73
N ALA A 238 -10.66 15.06 13.50
CA ALA A 238 -11.57 15.97 12.83
C ALA A 238 -11.44 15.84 11.31
N ALA A 239 -12.52 16.10 10.59
CA ALA A 239 -12.55 16.14 9.14
C ALA A 239 -11.65 17.28 8.62
N GLY A 240 -11.07 17.11 7.42
CA GLY A 240 -10.41 18.20 6.72
C GLY A 240 -9.09 17.83 6.06
N SER A 241 -8.31 18.87 5.76
CA SER A 241 -7.00 18.76 5.13
C SER A 241 -5.90 19.09 6.13
N TYR A 242 -4.92 18.20 6.24
CA TYR A 242 -3.74 18.37 7.08
C TYR A 242 -2.52 18.44 6.18
N THR A 243 -1.62 19.37 6.45
CA THR A 243 -0.38 19.55 5.69
C THR A 243 0.82 19.36 6.59
N PHE A 244 1.78 18.61 6.09
CA PHE A 244 3.04 18.31 6.76
C PHE A 244 4.21 18.57 5.81
N ASN A 245 5.40 18.66 6.37
CA ASN A 245 6.62 18.88 5.61
C ASN A 245 7.01 17.58 4.87
N ARG A 246 7.48 16.59 5.63
CA ARG A 246 7.96 15.29 5.10
C ARG A 246 7.66 14.14 6.04
N TYR A 247 7.57 12.96 5.45
CA TYR A 247 7.71 11.69 6.16
C TYR A 247 9.19 11.32 6.22
N GLY A 248 9.76 11.30 7.42
CA GLY A 248 11.19 11.33 7.65
C GLY A 248 11.79 12.73 7.56
N ASP A 249 12.78 12.99 8.40
CA ASP A 249 13.48 14.28 8.44
C ASP A 249 14.63 14.33 7.43
N SER A 250 15.43 13.26 7.39
CA SER A 250 16.56 13.11 6.48
C SER A 250 16.92 11.63 6.28
N ALA A 251 17.87 11.33 5.41
CA ALA A 251 18.40 9.95 5.28
C ALA A 251 19.00 9.41 6.60
N ALA A 252 19.51 10.30 7.46
CA ALA A 252 20.06 9.95 8.78
C ALA A 252 18.98 9.84 9.87
N ASN A 253 17.82 10.45 9.65
CA ASN A 253 16.66 10.40 10.53
C ASN A 253 15.39 10.11 9.70
N PRO A 254 15.24 8.87 9.20
CA PRO A 254 14.17 8.55 8.28
C PRO A 254 12.82 8.41 8.98
N GLY A 255 11.77 8.41 8.17
CA GLY A 255 10.46 7.98 8.57
C GLY A 255 10.47 6.46 8.73
N LEU A 256 10.10 6.01 9.91
CA LEU A 256 10.14 4.59 10.28
C LEU A 256 8.71 4.04 10.31
N ASN A 257 8.37 3.06 11.16
CA ASN A 257 7.02 2.51 11.16
C ASN A 257 6.04 3.48 11.83
N ILE A 258 5.14 4.07 11.04
CA ILE A 258 4.08 4.97 11.53
C ILE A 258 2.74 4.55 10.94
N ALA A 259 1.72 4.53 11.80
CA ALA A 259 0.34 4.39 11.40
C ALA A 259 -0.38 5.74 11.36
N PHE A 260 -1.27 5.87 10.40
CA PHE A 260 -2.21 6.97 10.31
C PHE A 260 -3.62 6.40 10.44
N THR A 261 -4.40 7.02 11.33
CA THR A 261 -5.79 6.68 11.58
C THR A 261 -6.61 7.94 11.48
N ASN A 262 -7.79 7.84 10.88
CA ASN A 262 -8.82 8.85 10.97
C ASN A 262 -9.88 8.33 11.94
N SER A 263 -9.97 8.95 13.12
CA SER A 263 -11.02 8.71 14.12
C SER A 263 -12.21 9.65 13.95
N SER A 264 -12.14 10.61 13.01
CA SER A 264 -13.31 11.39 12.61
C SER A 264 -14.27 10.56 11.75
N SER A 265 -15.56 10.91 11.78
CA SER A 265 -16.60 10.23 10.99
C SER A 265 -16.52 10.54 9.49
N GLU A 266 -15.84 11.62 9.11
CA GLU A 266 -15.79 12.16 7.75
C GLU A 266 -14.42 11.97 7.11
N ALA A 267 -14.30 12.28 5.83
CA ALA A 267 -13.05 12.11 5.09
C ALA A 267 -11.93 13.06 5.57
N VAL A 268 -10.70 12.53 5.61
CA VAL A 268 -9.48 13.29 5.88
C VAL A 268 -8.47 13.11 4.75
N THR A 269 -7.80 14.21 4.38
CA THR A 269 -6.63 14.17 3.50
C THR A 269 -5.43 14.71 4.26
N ALA A 270 -4.36 13.92 4.34
CA ALA A 270 -3.08 14.32 4.91
C ALA A 270 -2.02 14.38 3.82
N THR A 271 -1.42 15.55 3.63
CA THR A 271 -0.50 15.84 2.53
C THR A 271 0.90 16.17 3.06
N PHE A 272 1.88 15.41 2.62
CA PHE A 272 3.31 15.71 2.77
C PHE A 272 3.75 16.56 1.57
N THR A 273 4.11 17.81 1.83
CA THR A 273 4.17 18.88 0.81
C THR A 273 5.57 19.17 0.28
N ASN A 274 6.62 18.90 1.05
CA ASN A 274 8.00 19.27 0.70
C ASN A 274 8.69 18.17 -0.12
N GLY A 275 9.97 18.39 -0.46
CA GLY A 275 10.85 17.46 -1.19
C GLY A 275 11.01 16.10 -0.52
N THR A 276 11.87 15.26 -1.09
CA THR A 276 12.07 13.83 -0.77
C THR A 276 11.66 13.39 0.65
N ASN A 277 10.66 12.52 0.73
CA ASN A 277 10.29 11.78 1.92
C ASN A 277 11.28 10.61 2.09
N TYR A 278 11.84 10.43 3.29
CA TYR A 278 12.84 9.42 3.57
C TYR A 278 12.21 8.25 4.32
N ILE A 279 12.26 7.06 3.73
CA ILE A 279 11.84 5.80 4.37
C ILE A 279 12.99 4.81 4.26
N THR A 280 14.11 5.21 4.83
CA THR A 280 15.37 4.47 4.79
C THR A 280 15.59 3.71 6.09
N ASP A 281 16.56 2.81 6.09
CA ASP A 281 17.09 2.19 7.30
C ASP A 281 18.56 2.62 7.40
N PRO A 282 18.91 3.57 8.28
CA PRO A 282 20.26 4.12 8.34
C PRO A 282 21.21 3.15 9.04
N THR A 283 20.69 2.19 9.82
CA THR A 283 21.46 1.22 10.60
C THR A 283 21.60 -0.13 9.89
N GLY A 284 21.08 -0.27 8.66
CA GLY A 284 21.12 -1.51 7.88
C GLY A 284 20.38 -2.67 8.55
N SER A 285 19.51 -2.39 9.50
CA SER A 285 18.93 -3.36 10.43
C SER A 285 17.71 -4.07 9.83
N GLY A 286 17.85 -4.66 8.64
CA GLY A 286 17.14 -5.88 8.18
C GLY A 286 15.60 -5.96 8.21
N GLY A 287 14.87 -4.97 8.74
CA GLY A 287 13.44 -5.02 8.93
C GLY A 287 12.73 -4.15 7.91
N GLY A 288 11.91 -4.76 7.06
CA GLY A 288 11.02 -4.07 6.15
C GLY A 288 10.28 -2.94 6.87
N LYS A 289 10.30 -1.75 6.26
CA LYS A 289 9.63 -0.56 6.80
C LYS A 289 8.21 -0.53 6.27
N ALA A 290 7.28 0.06 7.01
CA ALA A 290 5.89 0.16 6.59
C ALA A 290 5.28 1.52 6.92
N ILE A 291 4.44 2.01 6.01
CA ILE A 291 3.50 3.11 6.29
C ILE A 291 2.11 2.49 6.37
N TYR A 292 1.40 2.75 7.47
CA TYR A 292 0.05 2.24 7.66
C TYR A 292 -1.02 3.31 7.45
N ASN A 293 -2.03 3.01 6.65
CA ASN A 293 -3.27 3.79 6.57
C ASN A 293 -4.44 2.94 7.06
N ARG A 294 -4.84 3.12 8.32
CA ARG A 294 -5.79 2.26 9.03
C ARG A 294 -7.26 2.64 8.82
N SER A 295 -7.55 3.69 8.06
CA SER A 295 -8.93 4.19 7.88
C SER A 295 -9.32 4.28 6.42
N THR A 296 -10.49 3.77 6.06
CA THR A 296 -11.02 3.77 4.68
C THR A 296 -11.33 5.17 4.16
N ASN A 297 -11.65 6.10 5.06
CA ASN A 297 -11.93 7.51 4.80
C ASN A 297 -10.69 8.41 4.98
N LEU A 298 -9.48 7.85 4.91
CA LEU A 298 -8.22 8.59 4.98
C LEU A 298 -7.44 8.46 3.67
N THR A 299 -7.00 9.59 3.14
CA THR A 299 -6.07 9.67 2.01
C THR A 299 -4.74 10.27 2.46
N LEU A 300 -3.65 9.54 2.26
CA LEU A 300 -2.28 10.03 2.45
C LEU A 300 -1.68 10.43 1.10
N VAL A 301 -1.23 11.67 0.98
CA VAL A 301 -0.66 12.23 -0.25
C VAL A 301 0.80 12.59 -0.05
N PHE A 302 1.69 12.02 -0.86
CA PHE A 302 3.12 12.34 -0.90
C PHE A 302 3.41 13.14 -2.17
N SER A 303 3.66 14.44 -2.00
CA SER A 303 3.87 15.36 -3.13
C SER A 303 5.26 15.21 -3.74
N GLY A 304 6.29 15.09 -2.89
CA GLY A 304 7.68 14.84 -3.28
C GLY A 304 8.01 13.37 -3.51
N ALA A 305 9.25 13.10 -3.91
CA ALA A 305 9.77 11.74 -4.06
C ALA A 305 9.70 10.95 -2.75
N MET A 306 9.70 9.63 -2.86
CA MET A 306 9.82 8.70 -1.74
C MET A 306 11.15 7.97 -1.90
N GLU A 307 12.15 8.39 -1.13
CA GLU A 307 13.48 7.77 -1.11
C GLU A 307 13.50 6.64 -0.09
N ILE A 308 13.80 5.44 -0.57
CA ILE A 308 13.72 4.23 0.23
C ILE A 308 15.10 3.61 0.49
N GLY A 309 16.17 4.15 -0.08
CA GLY A 309 17.48 3.51 -0.11
C GLY A 309 18.14 3.25 1.22
N SER A 310 18.80 2.10 1.32
CA SER A 310 19.57 1.63 2.47
C SER A 310 20.66 0.68 1.96
N SER A 311 21.62 0.33 2.81
CA SER A 311 22.55 -0.77 2.55
C SER A 311 21.89 -2.16 2.66
N ALA A 312 20.74 -2.26 3.34
CA ALA A 312 20.03 -3.53 3.54
C ALA A 312 19.07 -3.87 2.40
N ASN A 313 18.94 -5.17 2.12
CA ASN A 313 17.96 -5.70 1.17
C ASN A 313 16.61 -5.87 1.87
N ASN A 314 15.66 -4.98 1.61
CA ASN A 314 14.32 -5.02 2.22
C ASN A 314 13.28 -4.28 1.38
N ASP A 315 12.03 -4.71 1.47
CA ASP A 315 10.92 -4.00 0.83
C ASP A 315 10.31 -2.96 1.76
N ILE A 316 9.80 -1.87 1.17
CA ILE A 316 8.88 -0.95 1.85
C ILE A 316 7.45 -1.44 1.64
N SER A 317 6.64 -1.46 2.69
CA SER A 317 5.22 -1.80 2.63
C SER A 317 4.33 -0.56 2.74
N LEU A 318 3.46 -0.37 1.76
CA LEU A 318 2.30 0.51 1.87
C LEU A 318 1.11 -0.37 2.29
N ASN A 319 0.76 -0.32 3.57
CA ASN A 319 -0.24 -1.23 4.15
C ASN A 319 -1.45 -0.45 4.63
N GLY A 320 -2.65 -0.82 4.22
CA GLY A 320 -3.81 -0.15 4.76
C GLY A 320 -5.11 -0.43 4.04
N VAL A 321 -6.18 0.08 4.64
CA VAL A 321 -7.54 0.06 4.09
C VAL A 321 -7.89 1.39 3.41
N GLY A 322 -7.16 2.47 3.71
CA GLY A 322 -7.28 3.78 3.07
C GLY A 322 -6.43 3.95 1.81
N ALA A 323 -6.42 5.17 1.28
CA ALA A 323 -5.69 5.51 0.06
C ALA A 323 -4.28 6.04 0.33
N PHE A 324 -3.34 5.68 -0.55
CA PHE A 324 -2.03 6.30 -0.70
C PHE A 324 -1.93 6.90 -2.10
N ILE A 325 -1.49 8.16 -2.21
CA ILE A 325 -1.23 8.85 -3.47
C ILE A 325 0.22 9.32 -3.47
N LEU A 326 1.03 8.73 -4.34
CA LEU A 326 2.44 9.08 -4.50
C LEU A 326 2.60 9.85 -5.81
N ASN A 327 2.76 11.17 -5.68
CA ASN A 327 2.93 12.08 -6.82
C ASN A 327 4.38 12.17 -7.27
N GLY A 328 5.33 12.05 -6.33
CA GLY A 328 6.74 11.88 -6.65
C GLY A 328 7.14 10.42 -6.87
N PRO A 329 8.31 10.17 -7.49
CA PRO A 329 8.79 8.81 -7.75
C PRO A 329 9.23 8.12 -6.46
N VAL A 330 9.07 6.80 -6.40
CA VAL A 330 9.76 5.93 -5.44
C VAL A 330 11.16 5.62 -5.97
N THR A 331 12.19 6.00 -5.23
CA THR A 331 13.60 5.92 -5.62
C THR A 331 14.41 5.13 -4.61
N ASN A 332 15.45 4.42 -5.06
CA ASN A 332 16.44 3.79 -4.19
C ASN A 332 17.84 4.30 -4.57
N ASN A 333 18.37 5.19 -3.75
CA ASN A 333 19.74 5.73 -3.86
C ASN A 333 20.75 4.98 -2.97
N GLY A 334 20.34 3.88 -2.34
CA GLY A 334 21.19 2.99 -1.55
C GLY A 334 21.77 1.84 -2.37
N THR A 335 22.67 1.07 -1.74
CA THR A 335 23.32 -0.10 -2.37
C THR A 335 22.52 -1.39 -2.21
N GLY A 336 21.61 -1.46 -1.23
CA GLY A 336 20.72 -2.60 -1.02
C GLY A 336 19.64 -2.70 -2.09
N THR A 337 19.18 -3.92 -2.36
CA THR A 337 18.04 -4.19 -3.23
C THR A 337 16.74 -3.99 -2.46
N ARG A 338 15.90 -3.07 -2.91
CA ARG A 338 14.67 -2.72 -2.20
C ARG A 338 13.48 -2.62 -3.13
N GLY A 339 12.43 -3.37 -2.80
CA GLY A 339 11.18 -3.42 -3.53
C GLY A 339 10.06 -2.63 -2.86
N LEU A 340 8.89 -2.71 -3.49
CA LEU A 340 7.65 -2.11 -3.02
C LEU A 340 6.60 -3.20 -2.80
N THR A 341 6.07 -3.29 -1.60
CA THR A 341 4.92 -4.13 -1.27
C THR A 341 3.68 -3.27 -1.07
N LYS A 342 2.61 -3.54 -1.83
CA LYS A 342 1.27 -3.01 -1.57
C LYS A 342 0.44 -4.07 -0.83
N ALA A 343 0.09 -3.76 0.42
CA ALA A 343 -0.69 -4.61 1.31
C ALA A 343 -1.99 -3.92 1.78
N GLY A 344 -2.89 -4.69 2.39
CA GLY A 344 -4.19 -4.21 2.87
C GLY A 344 -5.19 -3.88 1.75
N ALA A 345 -6.47 -3.70 2.10
CA ALA A 345 -7.57 -3.60 1.14
C ALA A 345 -7.60 -2.28 0.33
N GLY A 346 -6.88 -1.25 0.76
CA GLY A 346 -6.89 0.08 0.17
C GLY A 346 -6.19 0.17 -1.19
N THR A 347 -6.07 1.39 -1.71
CA THR A 347 -5.42 1.67 -3.00
C THR A 347 -4.13 2.46 -2.81
N ALA A 348 -3.04 2.06 -3.43
CA ALA A 348 -1.87 2.92 -3.62
C ALA A 348 -1.76 3.34 -5.07
N THR A 349 -1.64 4.65 -5.33
CA THR A 349 -1.49 5.20 -6.68
C THR A 349 -0.08 5.76 -6.87
N LEU A 350 0.63 5.29 -7.89
CA LEU A 350 1.95 5.77 -8.31
C LEU A 350 1.79 6.64 -9.56
N ASN A 351 1.97 7.95 -9.43
CA ASN A 351 1.76 8.89 -10.54
C ASN A 351 3.05 9.27 -11.30
N ALA A 352 4.21 8.88 -10.78
CA ALA A 352 5.52 9.16 -11.38
C ALA A 352 6.24 7.88 -11.85
N ALA A 353 7.30 8.07 -12.63
CA ALA A 353 8.19 7.00 -13.06
C ALA A 353 9.10 6.57 -11.89
N ASN A 354 8.92 5.34 -11.40
CA ASN A 354 9.63 4.84 -10.24
C ASN A 354 10.95 4.15 -10.64
N SER A 355 11.97 4.22 -9.77
CA SER A 355 13.33 3.74 -10.06
C SER A 355 13.97 2.94 -8.93
N TYR A 356 13.18 2.32 -8.06
CA TYR A 356 13.68 1.31 -7.12
C TYR A 356 14.17 0.06 -7.87
N ASN A 357 15.02 -0.74 -7.24
CA ASN A 357 15.74 -1.86 -7.89
C ASN A 357 15.27 -3.26 -7.46
N GLY A 358 14.31 -3.36 -6.53
CA GLY A 358 13.74 -4.62 -6.07
C GLY A 358 12.40 -4.99 -6.71
N ALA A 359 11.79 -6.06 -6.20
CA ALA A 359 10.52 -6.58 -6.68
C ALA A 359 9.34 -5.66 -6.33
N THR A 360 8.24 -5.79 -7.07
CA THR A 360 6.96 -5.18 -6.73
C THR A 360 5.96 -6.26 -6.36
N THR A 361 5.50 -6.27 -5.13
CA THR A 361 4.54 -7.25 -4.63
C THR A 361 3.21 -6.56 -4.35
N VAL A 362 2.13 -7.04 -4.94
CA VAL A 362 0.76 -6.61 -4.64
C VAL A 362 0.09 -7.76 -3.89
N SER A 363 0.15 -7.71 -2.57
CA SER A 363 -0.38 -8.77 -1.69
C SER A 363 -1.84 -8.53 -1.27
N GLY A 364 -2.34 -7.30 -1.43
CA GLY A 364 -3.75 -6.97 -1.18
C GLY A 364 -4.18 -5.62 -1.73
N GLY A 365 -5.49 -5.46 -1.91
CA GLY A 365 -6.10 -4.21 -2.41
C GLY A 365 -5.66 -3.90 -3.84
N THR A 366 -5.47 -2.62 -4.17
CA THR A 366 -5.03 -2.21 -5.50
C THR A 366 -3.71 -1.45 -5.48
N LEU A 367 -2.76 -1.86 -6.33
CA LEU A 367 -1.67 -0.99 -6.79
C LEU A 367 -2.07 -0.40 -8.15
N GLN A 368 -2.26 0.90 -8.20
CA GLN A 368 -2.61 1.65 -9.39
C GLN A 368 -1.39 2.42 -9.91
N VAL A 369 -1.00 2.17 -11.15
CA VAL A 369 -0.01 2.95 -11.87
C VAL A 369 -0.75 3.99 -12.70
N GLY A 370 -0.57 5.26 -12.34
CA GLY A 370 -1.21 6.40 -13.01
C GLY A 370 -0.79 6.53 -14.47
N ALA A 371 -1.47 7.39 -15.24
CA ALA A 371 -1.21 7.54 -16.68
C ALA A 371 0.24 7.93 -17.02
N SER A 372 0.85 8.76 -16.16
CA SER A 372 2.26 9.16 -16.23
C SER A 372 3.19 8.30 -15.38
N GLY A 373 2.65 7.36 -14.61
CA GLY A 373 3.41 6.47 -13.74
C GLY A 373 4.03 5.29 -14.49
N SER A 374 5.10 4.73 -13.91
CA SER A 374 5.68 3.45 -14.36
C SER A 374 6.33 2.70 -13.19
N LEU A 375 6.29 1.37 -13.23
CA LEU A 375 7.15 0.54 -12.38
C LEU A 375 8.54 0.42 -13.03
N PRO A 376 9.60 0.09 -12.26
CA PRO A 376 10.92 -0.15 -12.83
C PRO A 376 10.88 -1.34 -13.81
N ALA A 377 11.46 -1.16 -15.00
CA ALA A 377 11.35 -2.14 -16.09
C ALA A 377 11.97 -3.51 -15.78
N ALA A 378 12.92 -3.58 -14.84
CA ALA A 378 13.52 -4.84 -14.40
C ALA A 378 12.84 -5.45 -13.16
N SER A 379 11.84 -4.77 -12.58
CA SER A 379 11.19 -5.22 -11.35
C SER A 379 10.39 -6.50 -11.61
N ALA A 380 10.69 -7.55 -10.86
CA ALA A 380 9.85 -8.74 -10.81
C ALA A 380 8.54 -8.41 -10.09
N ILE A 381 7.40 -8.79 -10.68
CA ILE A 381 6.07 -8.41 -10.22
C ILE A 381 5.34 -9.65 -9.72
N THR A 382 4.80 -9.56 -8.51
CA THR A 382 3.90 -10.57 -7.93
C THR A 382 2.55 -9.94 -7.62
N VAL A 383 1.45 -10.52 -8.11
CA VAL A 383 0.08 -10.12 -7.78
C VAL A 383 -0.63 -11.31 -7.15
N SER A 384 -0.88 -11.22 -5.84
CA SER A 384 -1.56 -12.27 -5.07
C SER A 384 -3.05 -12.34 -5.39
N ASN A 385 -3.66 -13.49 -5.10
CA ASN A 385 -5.10 -13.69 -5.22
C ASN A 385 -5.87 -12.61 -4.42
N GLY A 386 -6.92 -12.06 -5.02
CA GLY A 386 -7.73 -10.98 -4.45
C GLY A 386 -7.09 -9.58 -4.54
N ALA A 387 -5.82 -9.48 -4.92
CA ALA A 387 -5.14 -8.21 -5.16
C ALA A 387 -5.28 -7.78 -6.63
N THR A 388 -5.06 -6.49 -6.89
CA THR A 388 -5.21 -5.89 -8.22
C THR A 388 -4.00 -5.04 -8.58
N LEU A 389 -3.40 -5.29 -9.74
CA LEU A 389 -2.48 -4.36 -10.40
C LEU A 389 -3.21 -3.68 -11.55
N ARG A 390 -3.36 -2.35 -11.47
CA ARG A 390 -4.10 -1.54 -12.45
C ARG A 390 -3.18 -0.54 -13.13
N PHE A 391 -3.20 -0.50 -14.45
CA PHE A 391 -2.53 0.53 -15.25
C PHE A 391 -3.57 1.48 -15.86
N LEU A 392 -3.43 2.78 -15.60
CA LEU A 392 -4.27 3.83 -16.19
C LEU A 392 -3.69 4.43 -17.47
N LYS A 393 -2.52 3.97 -17.90
CA LYS A 393 -1.88 4.40 -19.15
C LYS A 393 -2.83 4.13 -20.32
N SER A 394 -2.98 5.10 -21.23
CA SER A 394 -3.87 5.01 -22.41
C SER A 394 -3.13 4.87 -23.74
N SER A 395 -1.81 5.06 -23.75
CA SER A 395 -0.93 4.86 -24.91
C SER A 395 0.52 4.54 -24.49
N GLY A 396 1.35 4.06 -25.42
CA GLY A 396 2.73 3.64 -25.15
C GLY A 396 2.84 2.20 -24.66
N SER A 397 4.02 1.80 -24.16
CA SER A 397 4.27 0.46 -23.63
C SER A 397 4.34 0.45 -22.10
N ILE A 398 4.02 -0.71 -21.52
CA ILE A 398 4.32 -1.05 -20.13
C ILE A 398 5.43 -2.10 -20.16
N SER A 399 6.55 -1.87 -19.47
CA SER A 399 7.68 -2.80 -19.42
C SER A 399 7.96 -3.23 -17.99
N LEU A 400 8.11 -4.54 -17.76
CA LEU A 400 8.30 -5.17 -16.46
C LEU A 400 9.37 -6.28 -16.53
N GLY A 401 9.78 -6.77 -15.36
CA GLY A 401 10.65 -7.93 -15.20
C GLY A 401 9.91 -9.25 -15.50
N ALA A 402 10.01 -10.23 -14.60
CA ALA A 402 9.10 -11.38 -14.59
C ALA A 402 7.74 -11.00 -13.98
N LEU A 403 6.66 -11.67 -14.37
CA LEU A 403 5.31 -11.44 -13.83
C LEU A 403 4.69 -12.74 -13.34
N THR A 404 4.31 -12.79 -12.06
CA THR A 404 3.50 -13.85 -11.48
C THR A 404 2.21 -13.26 -10.96
N ALA A 405 1.07 -13.57 -11.57
CA ALA A 405 -0.22 -13.06 -11.15
C ALA A 405 -1.21 -14.21 -10.91
N SER A 406 -1.83 -14.18 -9.75
CA SER A 406 -3.00 -15.00 -9.36
C SER A 406 -4.21 -14.13 -8.98
N GLY A 407 -4.04 -12.80 -9.00
CA GLY A 407 -5.09 -11.81 -8.81
C GLY A 407 -5.53 -11.15 -10.11
N ASN A 408 -5.89 -9.86 -10.02
CA ASN A 408 -6.41 -9.10 -11.15
C ASN A 408 -5.32 -8.26 -11.83
N LEU A 409 -5.30 -8.27 -13.15
CA LEU A 409 -4.57 -7.32 -14.00
C LEU A 409 -5.58 -6.44 -14.73
N GLU A 410 -5.52 -5.12 -14.52
CA GLU A 410 -6.39 -4.17 -15.21
C GLU A 410 -5.59 -3.25 -16.14
N GLN A 411 -6.00 -3.14 -17.41
CA GLN A 411 -5.29 -2.34 -18.43
C GLN A 411 -6.23 -1.74 -19.48
N ASN A 412 -5.77 -0.69 -20.18
CA ASN A 412 -6.52 -0.02 -21.25
C ASN A 412 -6.09 -0.49 -22.65
N LEU A 413 -6.13 -1.80 -22.93
CA LEU A 413 -5.69 -2.39 -24.23
C LEU A 413 -4.22 -2.11 -24.62
N ILE A 414 -3.35 -1.84 -23.64
CA ILE A 414 -1.90 -1.69 -23.83
C ILE A 414 -1.19 -2.99 -23.49
N THR A 415 -0.20 -3.39 -24.30
CA THR A 415 0.64 -4.53 -24.01
C THR A 415 1.48 -4.32 -22.74
N ILE A 416 1.38 -5.26 -21.80
CA ILE A 416 2.35 -5.46 -20.72
C ILE A 416 3.48 -6.36 -21.25
N THR A 417 4.63 -5.76 -21.54
CA THR A 417 5.82 -6.47 -22.03
C THR A 417 6.72 -6.83 -20.86
N ASN A 418 6.89 -8.13 -20.62
CA ASN A 418 7.73 -8.67 -19.57
C ASN A 418 9.05 -9.16 -20.19
N SER A 419 10.17 -8.81 -19.58
CA SER A 419 11.49 -9.30 -19.99
C SER A 419 11.76 -10.72 -19.48
N GLY A 420 11.05 -11.16 -18.44
CA GLY A 420 11.15 -12.50 -17.86
C GLY A 420 9.96 -13.40 -18.17
N ALA A 421 9.90 -14.53 -17.46
CA ALA A 421 8.80 -15.49 -17.52
C ALA A 421 7.50 -14.86 -16.97
N VAL A 422 6.37 -15.30 -17.53
CA VAL A 422 5.02 -14.86 -17.16
C VAL A 422 4.22 -16.07 -16.68
N ASN A 423 3.71 -16.01 -15.45
CA ASN A 423 2.80 -17.01 -14.89
C ASN A 423 1.48 -16.33 -14.52
N LEU A 424 0.41 -16.69 -15.23
CA LEU A 424 -0.94 -16.15 -15.06
C LEU A 424 -1.92 -17.21 -14.52
N THR A 425 -1.41 -18.21 -13.80
CA THR A 425 -2.24 -19.25 -13.20
C THR A 425 -3.20 -18.64 -12.17
N GLY A 426 -4.50 -18.71 -12.48
CA GLY A 426 -5.55 -18.12 -11.64
C GLY A 426 -5.73 -16.61 -11.80
N ALA A 427 -5.00 -15.95 -12.72
CA ALA A 427 -5.17 -14.53 -12.97
C ALA A 427 -6.51 -14.21 -13.63
N THR A 428 -7.02 -13.02 -13.34
CA THR A 428 -8.13 -12.39 -14.06
C THR A 428 -7.61 -11.15 -14.78
N ILE A 429 -7.90 -11.04 -16.07
CA ILE A 429 -7.60 -9.86 -16.87
C ILE A 429 -8.89 -9.05 -17.05
N LYS A 430 -8.81 -7.78 -16.69
CA LYS A 430 -9.85 -6.79 -16.97
C LYS A 430 -9.32 -5.79 -17.97
N VAL A 431 -10.05 -5.63 -19.06
CA VAL A 431 -9.74 -4.66 -20.10
C VAL A 431 -10.72 -3.51 -20.00
N ASN A 432 -10.17 -2.31 -19.80
CA ASN A 432 -10.93 -1.07 -19.83
C ASN A 432 -10.92 -0.51 -21.25
N GLY A 433 -12.08 -0.04 -21.72
CA GLY A 433 -12.27 0.45 -23.08
C GLY A 433 -12.95 -0.57 -23.99
N THR A 434 -13.32 -0.12 -25.19
CA THR A 434 -14.00 -0.95 -26.19
C THR A 434 -12.98 -1.44 -27.22
N PRO A 435 -12.73 -2.76 -27.34
CA PRO A 435 -11.87 -3.28 -28.40
C PRO A 435 -12.47 -2.99 -29.77
N THR A 436 -11.63 -2.55 -30.72
CA THR A 436 -12.02 -2.20 -32.09
C THR A 436 -11.26 -3.01 -33.15
N LEU A 437 -10.10 -3.56 -32.80
CA LEU A 437 -9.29 -4.40 -33.67
C LEU A 437 -9.66 -5.88 -33.55
N SER A 438 -9.25 -6.68 -34.53
CA SER A 438 -9.41 -8.14 -34.50
C SER A 438 -8.57 -8.82 -33.43
N SER A 439 -7.49 -8.18 -32.98
CA SER A 439 -6.59 -8.72 -31.97
C SER A 439 -5.81 -7.62 -31.25
N TYR A 440 -5.57 -7.82 -29.96
CA TYR A 440 -4.66 -7.03 -29.12
C TYR A 440 -3.76 -7.97 -28.34
N THR A 441 -2.44 -7.74 -28.35
CA THR A 441 -1.56 -8.38 -27.37
C THR A 441 -1.75 -7.69 -26.03
N LEU A 442 -2.22 -8.43 -25.02
CA LEU A 442 -2.44 -7.88 -23.68
C LEU A 442 -1.20 -8.02 -22.81
N VAL A 443 -0.57 -9.19 -22.84
CA VAL A 443 0.61 -9.55 -22.05
C VAL A 443 1.58 -10.32 -22.94
N SER A 444 2.88 -10.03 -22.83
CA SER A 444 3.95 -10.83 -23.47
C SER A 444 5.10 -11.09 -22.49
N GLY A 445 5.84 -12.18 -22.70
CA GLY A 445 6.99 -12.57 -21.89
C GLY A 445 7.98 -13.46 -22.65
N SER A 446 9.09 -13.84 -22.01
CA SER A 446 10.04 -14.80 -22.60
C SER A 446 9.51 -16.23 -22.64
N SER A 447 8.62 -16.56 -21.70
CA SER A 447 7.78 -17.75 -21.67
C SER A 447 6.50 -17.43 -20.92
N LEU A 448 5.42 -18.17 -21.20
CA LEU A 448 4.13 -17.97 -20.57
C LEU A 448 3.49 -19.29 -20.12
N SER A 449 2.92 -19.26 -18.91
CA SER A 449 2.13 -20.34 -18.33
C SER A 449 0.85 -19.84 -17.66
N GLY A 450 -0.11 -20.75 -17.49
CA GLY A 450 -1.42 -20.47 -16.91
C GLY A 450 -2.49 -20.10 -17.94
N THR A 451 -3.75 -20.14 -17.52
CA THR A 451 -4.93 -19.85 -18.34
C THR A 451 -5.76 -18.74 -17.67
N PRO A 452 -5.40 -17.46 -17.87
CA PRO A 452 -6.13 -16.35 -17.28
C PRO A 452 -7.57 -16.28 -17.78
N THR A 453 -8.46 -15.68 -17.00
CA THR A 453 -9.85 -15.42 -17.39
C THR A 453 -10.05 -13.95 -17.76
N LEU A 454 -11.00 -13.66 -18.66
CA LEU A 454 -11.42 -12.29 -18.97
C LEU A 454 -12.63 -11.95 -18.10
N SER A 455 -12.53 -10.92 -17.26
CA SER A 455 -13.64 -10.48 -16.42
C SER A 455 -13.71 -8.94 -16.28
N PRO A 456 -14.86 -8.32 -16.56
CA PRO A 456 -16.05 -8.93 -17.16
C PRO A 456 -15.76 -9.43 -18.58
N ALA A 457 -16.55 -10.40 -19.05
CA ALA A 457 -16.47 -10.85 -20.43
C ALA A 457 -16.76 -9.67 -21.39
N ILE A 458 -16.02 -9.60 -22.49
CA ILE A 458 -16.26 -8.60 -23.55
C ILE A 458 -17.00 -9.32 -24.68
N PRO A 459 -18.25 -8.92 -25.02
CA PRO A 459 -19.00 -9.55 -26.10
C PRO A 459 -18.21 -9.56 -27.42
N GLY A 460 -18.12 -10.74 -28.03
CA GLY A 460 -17.40 -10.92 -29.30
C GLY A 460 -15.88 -10.94 -29.19
N TYR A 461 -15.31 -11.05 -27.97
CA TYR A 461 -13.88 -11.21 -27.75
C TYR A 461 -13.57 -12.33 -26.74
N GLU A 462 -12.45 -13.00 -26.95
CA GLU A 462 -11.94 -14.07 -26.10
C GLU A 462 -10.42 -13.95 -25.88
N LEU A 463 -9.89 -14.64 -24.88
CA LEU A 463 -8.46 -14.72 -24.66
C LEU A 463 -7.87 -15.88 -25.45
N SER A 464 -6.85 -15.59 -26.25
CA SER A 464 -5.96 -16.57 -26.87
C SER A 464 -4.63 -16.56 -26.13
N VAL A 465 -4.20 -17.71 -25.64
CA VAL A 465 -2.94 -17.87 -24.91
C VAL A 465 -1.98 -18.72 -25.76
N ASP A 466 -0.79 -18.20 -26.02
CA ASP A 466 0.30 -18.93 -26.66
C ASP A 466 1.52 -19.01 -25.72
N ALA A 467 2.62 -19.61 -26.20
CA ALA A 467 3.80 -19.88 -25.39
C ALA A 467 4.49 -18.62 -24.84
N THR A 468 4.19 -17.43 -25.36
CA THR A 468 4.85 -16.18 -24.98
C THR A 468 3.90 -15.00 -24.77
N SER A 469 2.60 -15.14 -25.06
CA SER A 469 1.66 -14.04 -25.02
C SER A 469 0.22 -14.43 -24.71
N VAL A 470 -0.50 -13.48 -24.12
CA VAL A 470 -1.96 -13.48 -24.03
C VAL A 470 -2.48 -12.39 -24.95
N LYS A 471 -3.41 -12.76 -25.83
CA LYS A 471 -4.06 -11.87 -26.78
C LYS A 471 -5.55 -11.82 -26.49
N LEU A 472 -6.15 -10.63 -26.60
CA LEU A 472 -7.59 -10.48 -26.74
C LEU A 472 -7.91 -10.53 -28.23
N VAL A 473 -8.55 -11.61 -28.67
CA VAL A 473 -8.91 -11.81 -30.08
C VAL A 473 -10.41 -11.69 -30.24
N LYS A 474 -10.85 -11.14 -31.37
CA LYS A 474 -12.27 -11.12 -31.72
C LYS A 474 -12.72 -12.57 -31.83
N SER A 475 -13.65 -12.98 -30.98
CA SER A 475 -14.23 -14.32 -31.02
C SER A 475 -14.75 -14.58 -32.42
N ALA A 476 -14.48 -15.78 -32.92
CA ALA A 476 -15.18 -16.26 -34.11
C ALA A 476 -16.69 -16.07 -33.86
N VAL A 477 -17.40 -15.49 -34.83
CA VAL A 477 -18.83 -15.18 -34.68
C VAL A 477 -19.56 -16.44 -34.24
N VAL A 478 -20.11 -16.43 -33.02
CA VAL A 478 -21.08 -17.43 -32.59
C VAL A 478 -22.38 -17.12 -33.31
N GLY A 479 -22.64 -17.87 -34.39
CA GLY A 479 -23.94 -17.95 -35.06
C GLY A 479 -24.04 -17.19 -36.39
N SER A 480 -24.42 -17.92 -37.43
CA SER A 480 -25.59 -17.47 -38.21
C SER A 480 -26.65 -18.57 -38.08
N THR A 481 -27.86 -18.15 -37.74
CA THR A 481 -29.07 -18.96 -37.89
C THR A 481 -29.13 -19.49 -39.31
N PHE A 482 -29.30 -20.81 -39.44
CA PHE A 482 -29.42 -21.54 -40.69
C PHE A 482 -30.30 -20.81 -41.70
N ASP A 483 -29.76 -20.50 -42.88
CA ASP A 483 -30.62 -20.41 -44.05
C ASP A 483 -30.96 -21.86 -44.41
N THR A 484 -32.20 -22.27 -44.21
CA THR A 484 -32.74 -23.59 -44.58
C THR A 484 -32.73 -23.82 -46.09
N THR A 485 -32.23 -22.86 -46.85
CA THR A 485 -32.12 -22.86 -48.30
C THR A 485 -30.66 -22.65 -48.70
N TYR A 486 -30.05 -23.70 -49.22
CA TYR A 486 -28.78 -23.64 -49.94
C TYR A 486 -28.95 -22.72 -51.17
N PRO A 487 -28.20 -21.60 -51.31
CA PRO A 487 -28.34 -20.73 -52.46
C PRO A 487 -27.87 -21.44 -53.73
N PRO A 488 -28.74 -21.69 -54.72
CA PRO A 488 -28.34 -22.32 -55.99
C PRO A 488 -27.27 -21.47 -56.68
N GLY A 489 -26.21 -22.11 -57.20
CA GLY A 489 -25.18 -21.47 -58.04
C GLY A 489 -23.84 -21.15 -57.35
N SER A 490 -23.63 -21.58 -56.10
CA SER A 490 -22.37 -21.38 -55.36
C SER A 490 -21.61 -22.68 -55.06
N GLU A 491 -22.02 -23.81 -55.62
CA GLU A 491 -21.54 -25.17 -55.33
C GLU A 491 -20.04 -25.33 -55.57
N ASN A 492 -19.56 -24.65 -56.61
CA ASN A 492 -18.18 -24.75 -57.08
C ASN A 492 -17.25 -23.66 -56.52
N THR A 493 -17.76 -22.69 -55.75
CA THR A 493 -16.92 -21.66 -55.14
C THR A 493 -15.96 -22.30 -54.16
N ILE A 494 -14.66 -22.04 -54.33
CA ILE A 494 -13.60 -22.58 -53.47
C ILE A 494 -13.37 -21.62 -52.30
N GLY A 495 -13.53 -22.13 -51.07
CA GLY A 495 -13.28 -21.39 -49.84
C GLY A 495 -11.79 -21.20 -49.54
N PRO A 496 -11.42 -20.36 -48.56
CA PRO A 496 -10.03 -20.16 -48.13
C PRO A 496 -9.32 -21.43 -47.66
N ASN A 497 -10.08 -22.49 -47.32
CA ASN A 497 -9.58 -23.81 -46.94
C ASN A 497 -9.36 -24.76 -48.13
N GLY A 498 -9.53 -24.27 -49.37
CA GLY A 498 -9.34 -25.06 -50.60
C GLY A 498 -10.51 -26.02 -50.92
N LEU A 499 -11.56 -26.04 -50.11
CA LEU A 499 -12.74 -26.88 -50.35
C LEU A 499 -13.82 -26.12 -51.11
N LYS A 500 -14.54 -26.84 -51.98
CA LYS A 500 -15.77 -26.35 -52.60
C LYS A 500 -16.84 -26.10 -51.53
N ASN A 501 -17.67 -25.07 -51.71
CA ASN A 501 -18.72 -24.70 -50.78
C ASN A 501 -19.66 -25.88 -50.45
N LEU A 502 -19.99 -26.70 -51.43
CA LEU A 502 -20.81 -27.90 -51.21
C LEU A 502 -20.14 -28.93 -50.28
N MET A 503 -18.82 -29.11 -50.39
CA MET A 503 -18.06 -29.98 -49.48
C MET A 503 -18.00 -29.39 -48.07
N ASN A 504 -17.76 -28.08 -47.94
CA ASN A 504 -17.81 -27.40 -46.65
C ASN A 504 -19.19 -27.55 -45.98
N TYR A 505 -20.27 -27.36 -46.74
CA TYR A 505 -21.63 -27.55 -46.27
C TYR A 505 -21.87 -28.98 -45.74
N ALA A 506 -21.44 -30.00 -46.50
CA ALA A 506 -21.59 -31.41 -46.11
C ALA A 506 -20.85 -31.78 -44.83
N LEU A 507 -19.72 -31.12 -44.55
CA LEU A 507 -18.90 -31.32 -43.35
C LEU A 507 -19.36 -30.46 -42.15
N GLY A 508 -20.54 -29.85 -42.23
CA GLY A 508 -21.12 -29.01 -41.17
C GLY A 508 -20.70 -27.55 -41.19
N GLY A 509 -20.05 -27.09 -42.26
CA GLY A 509 -19.72 -25.68 -42.48
C GLY A 509 -20.96 -24.83 -42.78
N THR A 510 -20.92 -23.57 -42.36
CA THR A 510 -22.01 -22.59 -42.51
C THR A 510 -21.80 -21.65 -43.70
N GLY A 511 -20.71 -21.79 -44.45
CA GLY A 511 -20.45 -21.06 -45.70
C GLY A 511 -19.03 -21.26 -46.24
N SER A 512 -18.66 -20.48 -47.25
CA SER A 512 -17.37 -20.58 -47.94
C SER A 512 -16.16 -20.26 -47.06
N SER A 513 -16.35 -19.62 -45.90
CA SER A 513 -15.29 -19.23 -44.96
C SER A 513 -15.26 -20.06 -43.67
N SER A 514 -16.03 -21.15 -43.58
CA SER A 514 -16.06 -22.00 -42.39
C SER A 514 -14.80 -22.88 -42.27
N VAL A 515 -14.25 -22.99 -41.06
CA VAL A 515 -13.21 -23.97 -40.72
C VAL A 515 -13.91 -25.27 -40.32
N THR A 516 -14.24 -26.10 -41.30
CA THR A 516 -14.83 -27.42 -41.05
C THR A 516 -13.77 -28.40 -40.53
N ALA A 517 -14.17 -29.31 -39.64
CA ALA A 517 -13.33 -30.45 -39.27
C ALA A 517 -13.09 -31.32 -40.52
N LEU A 518 -11.85 -31.35 -41.01
CA LEU A 518 -11.50 -32.11 -42.21
C LEU A 518 -11.65 -33.62 -41.97
N PRO A 519 -11.99 -34.40 -43.00
CA PRO A 519 -12.00 -35.86 -42.91
C PRO A 519 -10.63 -36.38 -42.47
N VAL A 520 -10.64 -37.34 -41.56
CA VAL A 520 -9.44 -37.98 -41.04
C VAL A 520 -9.29 -39.34 -41.71
N LEU A 521 -8.13 -39.59 -42.30
CA LEU A 521 -7.73 -40.89 -42.81
C LEU A 521 -6.91 -41.61 -41.73
N SER A 522 -7.31 -42.83 -41.38
CA SER A 522 -6.53 -43.72 -40.52
C SER A 522 -6.28 -45.05 -41.24
N SER A 523 -5.24 -45.77 -40.80
CA SER A 523 -4.88 -47.08 -41.32
C SER A 523 -4.64 -48.05 -40.17
N ASP A 524 -5.16 -49.26 -40.29
CA ASP A 524 -4.87 -50.37 -39.38
C ASP A 524 -4.74 -51.70 -40.16
N VAL A 525 -4.68 -52.82 -39.43
CA VAL A 525 -4.63 -54.16 -40.03
C VAL A 525 -5.87 -54.50 -40.86
N ASN A 526 -6.99 -53.82 -40.62
CA ASN A 526 -8.27 -54.06 -41.28
C ASN A 526 -8.42 -53.21 -42.55
N GLY A 527 -7.60 -52.17 -42.77
CA GLY A 527 -7.60 -51.39 -44.01
C GLY A 527 -7.37 -49.89 -43.81
N LEU A 528 -7.78 -49.11 -44.82
CA LEU A 528 -7.84 -47.66 -44.77
C LEU A 528 -9.25 -47.21 -44.39
N THR A 529 -9.37 -46.40 -43.36
CA THR A 529 -10.65 -45.85 -42.88
C THR A 529 -10.68 -44.34 -43.06
N LEU A 530 -11.67 -43.83 -43.78
CA LEU A 530 -11.94 -42.39 -43.85
C LEU A 530 -13.11 -42.05 -42.95
N THR A 531 -12.89 -41.17 -41.97
CA THR A 531 -13.90 -40.73 -40.99
C THR A 531 -14.16 -39.24 -41.14
N ALA A 532 -15.44 -38.83 -41.12
CA ALA A 532 -15.83 -37.44 -41.26
C ALA A 532 -17.10 -37.11 -40.46
N ASN A 533 -17.23 -35.83 -40.08
CA ASN A 533 -18.49 -35.28 -39.62
C ASN A 533 -19.40 -35.03 -40.83
N ILE A 534 -20.55 -35.69 -40.90
CA ILE A 534 -21.49 -35.55 -42.01
C ILE A 534 -22.78 -34.92 -41.52
N ARG A 535 -23.21 -33.83 -42.18
CA ARG A 535 -24.47 -33.15 -41.90
C ARG A 535 -25.65 -34.12 -41.87
N ASN A 536 -26.52 -33.98 -40.88
CA ASN A 536 -27.68 -34.87 -40.67
C ASN A 536 -29.04 -34.14 -40.62
N ASP A 537 -29.04 -32.81 -40.76
CA ASP A 537 -30.22 -31.95 -40.72
C ASP A 537 -30.62 -31.38 -42.09
N ASP A 538 -29.99 -31.84 -43.18
CA ASP A 538 -30.32 -31.38 -44.53
C ASP A 538 -31.68 -31.93 -45.00
N THR A 539 -32.55 -31.02 -45.44
CA THR A 539 -33.87 -31.34 -46.01
C THR A 539 -33.92 -31.21 -47.54
N GLY A 540 -32.78 -30.87 -48.16
CA GLY A 540 -32.67 -30.44 -49.56
C GLY A 540 -31.95 -31.42 -50.48
N GLY A 541 -31.93 -32.72 -50.16
CA GLY A 541 -31.40 -33.77 -51.03
C GLY A 541 -29.89 -34.00 -50.98
N LEU A 542 -29.18 -33.48 -49.98
CA LEU A 542 -27.74 -33.73 -49.80
C LEU A 542 -27.45 -35.23 -49.69
N SER A 543 -26.59 -35.73 -50.58
CA SER A 543 -26.06 -37.09 -50.54
C SER A 543 -24.54 -37.06 -50.41
N VAL A 544 -24.03 -37.80 -49.41
CA VAL A 544 -22.60 -37.96 -49.16
C VAL A 544 -22.27 -39.45 -49.15
N VAL A 545 -21.38 -39.85 -50.05
CA VAL A 545 -20.87 -41.23 -50.14
C VAL A 545 -19.34 -41.24 -50.04
N GLY A 546 -18.80 -42.34 -49.54
CA GLY A 546 -17.39 -42.64 -49.69
C GLY A 546 -17.11 -43.06 -51.12
N GLN A 547 -15.90 -42.83 -51.61
CA GLN A 547 -15.41 -43.46 -52.83
C GLN A 547 -14.01 -43.99 -52.64
N TYR A 548 -13.69 -45.07 -53.36
CA TYR A 548 -12.32 -45.57 -53.46
C TYR A 548 -11.89 -45.82 -54.90
N ALA A 549 -10.58 -45.74 -55.14
CA ALA A 549 -9.95 -46.11 -56.40
C ALA A 549 -8.55 -46.68 -56.16
N TYR A 550 -8.04 -47.38 -57.16
CA TYR A 550 -6.68 -47.93 -57.16
C TYR A 550 -5.67 -47.04 -57.90
N SER A 551 -6.16 -46.04 -58.64
CA SER A 551 -5.40 -44.95 -59.23
C SER A 551 -6.23 -43.67 -59.22
N LEU A 552 -5.58 -42.50 -59.17
CA LEU A 552 -6.26 -41.20 -59.11
C LEU A 552 -7.02 -40.86 -60.41
N ASP A 553 -6.51 -41.33 -61.54
CA ASP A 553 -7.07 -41.18 -62.89
C ASP A 553 -7.99 -42.35 -63.30
N GLY A 554 -8.13 -43.36 -62.43
CA GLY A 554 -8.91 -44.57 -62.69
C GLY A 554 -10.40 -44.46 -62.33
N THR A 555 -11.09 -45.60 -62.41
CA THR A 555 -12.50 -45.70 -62.00
C THR A 555 -12.63 -45.60 -60.48
N TRP A 556 -13.57 -44.76 -60.03
CA TRP A 556 -13.94 -44.61 -58.62
C TRP A 556 -15.23 -45.37 -58.32
N TYR A 557 -15.25 -46.08 -57.20
CA TYR A 557 -16.39 -46.90 -56.77
C TYR A 557 -17.04 -46.29 -55.52
N ASP A 558 -18.36 -46.10 -55.55
CA ASP A 558 -19.14 -45.54 -54.44
C ASP A 558 -19.28 -46.57 -53.31
N VAL A 559 -19.17 -46.10 -52.06
CA VAL A 559 -19.30 -46.89 -50.82
C VAL A 559 -20.19 -46.12 -49.84
N THR A 560 -21.09 -46.84 -49.19
CA THR A 560 -21.99 -46.25 -48.19
C THR A 560 -21.20 -45.86 -46.94
N LEU A 561 -21.49 -44.68 -46.39
CA LEU A 561 -20.96 -44.22 -45.11
C LEU A 561 -21.83 -44.73 -43.97
N SER A 562 -21.19 -45.37 -42.99
CA SER A 562 -21.85 -45.90 -41.79
C SER A 562 -21.64 -44.96 -40.61
N SER A 563 -22.66 -44.80 -39.76
CA SER A 563 -22.52 -44.06 -38.50
C SER A 563 -21.55 -44.77 -37.56
N VAL A 564 -20.65 -44.01 -36.92
CA VAL A 564 -19.70 -44.55 -35.95
C VAL A 564 -20.36 -44.63 -34.57
N VAL A 565 -20.60 -45.85 -34.08
CA VAL A 565 -21.27 -46.09 -32.80
C VAL A 565 -20.44 -45.51 -31.65
N GLY A 566 -21.06 -44.69 -30.80
CA GLY A 566 -20.43 -44.07 -29.63
C GLY A 566 -19.59 -42.83 -29.91
N ALA A 567 -19.46 -42.40 -31.17
CA ALA A 567 -18.76 -41.16 -31.51
C ALA A 567 -19.67 -39.94 -31.34
N THR A 568 -19.19 -38.93 -30.61
CA THR A 568 -19.84 -37.62 -30.49
C THR A 568 -19.22 -36.64 -31.49
N SER A 569 -20.06 -35.95 -32.26
CA SER A 569 -19.57 -34.90 -33.13
C SER A 569 -19.28 -33.62 -32.35
N THR A 570 -18.14 -33.00 -32.62
CA THR A 570 -17.80 -31.65 -32.15
C THR A 570 -18.36 -30.55 -33.05
N VAL A 571 -18.98 -30.93 -34.18
CA VAL A 571 -19.60 -30.02 -35.15
C VAL A 571 -21.13 -30.14 -35.04
N PRO A 572 -21.84 -29.05 -34.68
CA PRO A 572 -23.30 -29.07 -34.55
C PRO A 572 -24.01 -29.61 -35.81
N ASN A 573 -25.11 -30.33 -35.60
CA ASN A 573 -25.96 -30.90 -36.66
C ASN A 573 -25.22 -31.80 -37.66
N THR A 574 -24.22 -32.52 -37.17
CA THR A 574 -23.55 -33.56 -37.93
C THR A 574 -23.50 -34.86 -37.14
N THR A 575 -23.34 -35.97 -37.84
CA THR A 575 -23.06 -37.30 -37.29
C THR A 575 -21.71 -37.77 -37.79
N VAL A 576 -20.89 -38.36 -36.91
CA VAL A 576 -19.62 -38.97 -37.32
C VAL A 576 -19.93 -40.22 -38.14
N LYS A 577 -19.46 -40.25 -39.39
CA LYS A 577 -19.58 -41.41 -40.28
C LYS A 577 -18.23 -41.83 -40.83
N SER A 578 -18.09 -43.10 -41.16
CA SER A 578 -16.88 -43.65 -41.78
C SER A 578 -17.18 -44.74 -42.81
N PHE A 579 -16.17 -45.06 -43.61
CA PHE A 579 -16.09 -46.31 -44.36
C PHE A 579 -14.65 -46.82 -44.34
N THR A 580 -14.51 -48.14 -44.37
CA THR A 580 -13.21 -48.83 -44.32
C THR A 580 -13.05 -49.68 -45.55
N GLN A 581 -11.96 -49.46 -46.29
CA GLN A 581 -11.57 -50.32 -47.40
C GLN A 581 -10.47 -51.27 -46.97
N ALA A 582 -10.81 -52.56 -46.97
CA ALA A 582 -9.93 -53.64 -46.57
C ALA A 582 -8.61 -53.62 -47.34
N VAL A 583 -7.52 -54.11 -46.73
CA VAL A 583 -6.25 -54.30 -47.43
C VAL A 583 -6.45 -55.28 -48.59
N ASP A 584 -5.92 -54.94 -49.78
CA ASP A 584 -5.89 -55.83 -50.94
C ASP A 584 -4.42 -56.17 -51.26
N PRO A 585 -3.97 -57.42 -51.03
CA PRO A 585 -2.58 -57.82 -51.24
C PRO A 585 -2.12 -57.67 -52.70
N ASN A 586 -3.06 -57.70 -53.65
CA ASN A 586 -2.75 -57.61 -55.08
C ASN A 586 -2.76 -56.16 -55.58
N GLN A 587 -3.20 -55.21 -54.77
CA GLN A 587 -3.30 -53.79 -55.14
C GLN A 587 -2.79 -52.91 -53.99
N PRO A 588 -1.46 -52.63 -53.95
CA PRO A 588 -0.80 -52.01 -52.80
C PRO A 588 -1.12 -50.52 -52.61
N ARG A 589 -1.82 -49.88 -53.55
CA ARG A 589 -2.20 -48.47 -53.48
C ARG A 589 -3.71 -48.32 -53.54
N LYS A 590 -4.26 -47.54 -52.63
CA LYS A 590 -5.68 -47.20 -52.55
C LYS A 590 -5.84 -45.73 -52.22
N PHE A 591 -6.80 -45.09 -52.87
CA PHE A 591 -7.18 -43.70 -52.66
C PHE A 591 -8.62 -43.67 -52.16
N LEU A 592 -8.87 -42.90 -51.11
CA LEU A 592 -10.20 -42.69 -50.55
C LEU A 592 -10.57 -41.23 -50.70
N ARG A 593 -11.85 -40.94 -50.98
CA ARG A 593 -12.41 -39.59 -50.94
C ARG A 593 -13.86 -39.61 -50.52
N LEU A 594 -14.40 -38.42 -50.28
CA LEU A 594 -15.84 -38.20 -50.18
C LEU A 594 -16.36 -37.64 -51.51
N LYS A 595 -17.53 -38.12 -51.93
CA LYS A 595 -18.31 -37.53 -53.02
C LYS A 595 -19.57 -36.95 -52.41
N VAL A 596 -19.78 -35.68 -52.67
CA VAL A 596 -20.94 -34.92 -52.22
C VAL A 596 -21.73 -34.52 -53.46
N THR A 597 -23.02 -34.82 -53.45
CA THR A 597 -23.97 -34.40 -54.48
C THR A 597 -25.18 -33.76 -53.81
N LYS A 598 -25.70 -32.69 -54.40
CA LYS A 598 -26.93 -32.03 -53.97
C LYS A 598 -27.68 -31.57 -55.20
#